data_AF-A0A1I6PWS7-F1
#
_entry.id   AF-A0A1I6PWS7-F1
#
_cell.length_a   1.000
_cell.length_b   1.000
_cell.length_c   1.000
_cell.angle_alpha   90.00
_cell.angle_beta   90.00
_cell.angle_gamma   90.00
#
_symmetry.space_group_name_H-M   'P 1'
#
loop_
_entity.id
_entity.type
_entity.pdbx_description
1 polymer ?
#
loop_
_entity_poly.entity_id
_entity_poly.type
_entity_poly.pdbx_seq_one_letter_code
_entity_poly.pdbx_strand_id
1 'polypeptide(L)'
;MNGKSALGAILVVIGALIVMKFVGINLNWIIGLIMPFILIGLGVVGIRNNSKIIGGILIVVGAILLISKLAGLFALLLAVGLIVWGVSLFKKRRNSI
;
A
#
# COMPACT_ATOMS: atom_id res chain seq x y z
N MET A 1 14.92 -13.69 -36.38
CA MET A 1 13.91 -12.87 -35.68
C MET A 1 14.61 -12.05 -34.62
N ASN A 2 14.49 -10.72 -34.68
CA ASN A 2 15.42 -9.78 -34.04
C ASN A 2 15.28 -9.78 -32.51
N GLY A 3 16.36 -10.09 -31.78
CA GLY A 3 16.38 -10.12 -30.31
C GLY A 3 15.95 -8.81 -29.62
N LYS A 4 15.93 -7.69 -30.36
CA LYS A 4 15.42 -6.39 -29.90
C LYS A 4 13.90 -6.40 -29.66
N SER A 5 13.13 -7.15 -30.45
CA SER A 5 11.68 -7.28 -30.27
C SER A 5 11.33 -8.22 -29.11
N ALA A 6 12.14 -9.26 -28.86
CA ALA A 6 11.97 -10.16 -27.73
C ALA A 6 12.24 -9.45 -26.39
N LEU A 7 13.31 -8.64 -26.33
CA LEU A 7 13.62 -7.81 -25.16
C LEU A 7 12.54 -6.74 -24.92
N GLY A 8 12.03 -6.13 -25.97
CA GLY A 8 10.92 -5.17 -25.88
C GLY A 8 9.64 -5.80 -25.33
N ALA A 9 9.25 -6.98 -25.82
CA ALA A 9 8.09 -7.71 -25.34
C ALA A 9 8.23 -8.11 -23.87
N ILE A 10 9.41 -8.62 -23.46
CA ILE A 10 9.71 -8.97 -22.07
C ILE A 10 9.60 -7.74 -21.16
N LEU A 11 10.09 -6.58 -21.60
CA LEU A 11 10.03 -5.35 -20.80
C LEU A 11 8.60 -4.82 -20.65
N VAL A 12 7.76 -4.92 -21.68
CA VAL A 12 6.34 -4.56 -21.61
C VAL A 12 5.59 -5.47 -20.65
N VAL A 13 5.85 -6.79 -20.71
CA VAL A 13 5.23 -7.76 -19.80
C VAL A 13 5.65 -7.51 -18.35
N ILE A 14 6.94 -7.27 -18.09
CA ILE A 14 7.44 -6.94 -16.75
C ILE A 14 6.84 -5.62 -16.25
N GLY A 15 6.77 -4.59 -17.09
CA GLY A 15 6.14 -3.32 -16.76
C GLY A 15 4.65 -3.48 -16.43
N ALA A 16 3.91 -4.24 -17.23
CA ALA A 16 2.50 -4.52 -17.00
C ALA A 16 2.25 -5.31 -15.71
N LEU A 17 3.09 -6.31 -15.42
CA LEU A 17 3.01 -7.10 -14.17
C LEU A 17 3.25 -6.23 -12.92
N ILE A 18 4.20 -5.29 -12.97
CA ILE A 18 4.48 -4.36 -11.87
C ILE A 18 3.30 -3.40 -11.65
N VAL A 19 2.73 -2.84 -12.73
CA VAL A 19 1.56 -1.95 -12.65
C VAL A 19 0.34 -2.68 -12.11
N MET A 20 0.09 -3.91 -12.55
CA MET A 20 -1.03 -4.73 -12.09
C MET A 20 -0.91 -5.07 -10.58
N LYS A 21 0.30 -5.36 -10.10
CA LYS A 21 0.57 -5.46 -8.66
C LYS A 21 0.27 -4.14 -7.94
N PHE A 22 0.66 -3.01 -8.52
CA PHE A 22 0.45 -1.71 -7.90
C PHE A 22 -1.04 -1.35 -7.77
N VAL A 23 -1.84 -1.59 -8.80
CA VAL A 23 -3.29 -1.38 -8.79
C VAL A 23 -3.97 -2.28 -7.74
N GLY A 24 -3.54 -3.53 -7.60
CA GLY A 24 -4.06 -4.44 -6.57
C GLY A 24 -3.72 -4.04 -5.12
N ILE A 25 -2.57 -3.39 -4.90
CA ILE A 25 -2.12 -2.97 -3.56
C ILE A 25 -2.88 -1.73 -3.06
N ASN A 26 -3.31 -0.83 -3.97
CA ASN A 26 -4.03 0.40 -3.59
C ASN A 26 -5.41 0.12 -2.97
N LEU A 27 -6.16 -0.87 -3.48
CA LEU A 27 -7.45 -1.25 -2.87
C LEU A 27 -7.27 -1.85 -1.47
N ASN A 28 -6.22 -2.65 -1.29
CA ASN A 28 -5.92 -3.29 -0.01
C ASN A 28 -5.53 -2.27 1.09
N TRP A 29 -5.01 -1.11 0.69
CA TRP A 29 -4.62 -0.07 1.63
C TRP A 29 -5.83 0.64 2.27
N ILE A 30 -6.84 1.02 1.46
CA ILE A 30 -8.07 1.67 1.93
C ILE A 30 -8.93 0.73 2.79
N ILE A 31 -9.16 -0.50 2.30
CA ILE A 31 -9.91 -1.53 3.06
C ILE A 31 -9.16 -1.88 4.34
N GLY A 32 -7.83 -1.88 4.25
CA GLY A 32 -6.96 -2.06 5.38
C GLY A 32 -7.18 -1.02 6.48
N LEU A 33 -7.40 0.25 6.16
CA LEU A 33 -7.56 1.29 7.18
C LEU A 33 -8.87 1.15 7.97
N ILE A 34 -9.92 0.63 7.34
CA ILE A 34 -11.26 0.54 7.91
C ILE A 34 -11.34 -0.40 9.12
N MET A 35 -10.62 -1.53 9.09
CA MET A 35 -10.63 -2.52 10.16
C MET A 35 -10.13 -1.98 11.53
N PRO A 36 -8.95 -1.34 11.61
CA PRO A 36 -8.48 -0.72 12.85
C PRO A 36 -9.43 0.34 13.41
N PHE A 37 -10.06 1.14 12.53
CA PHE A 37 -11.06 2.14 12.95
C PHE A 37 -12.28 1.48 13.59
N ILE A 38 -12.79 0.39 13.01
CA ILE A 38 -13.89 -0.40 13.58
C ILE A 38 -13.47 -1.02 14.93
N LEU A 39 -12.26 -1.57 15.02
CA LEU A 39 -11.71 -2.16 16.25
C LEU A 39 -11.61 -1.14 17.40
N ILE A 40 -11.12 0.07 17.12
CA ILE A 40 -11.10 1.15 18.11
C ILE A 40 -12.51 1.59 18.48
N GLY A 41 -13.41 1.73 17.50
CA GLY A 41 -14.82 2.06 17.75
C GLY A 41 -15.51 1.03 18.65
N LEU A 42 -15.31 -0.26 18.38
CA LEU A 42 -15.80 -1.37 19.20
C LEU A 42 -15.14 -1.40 20.58
N GLY A 43 -13.86 -1.06 20.68
CA GLY A 43 -13.16 -0.92 21.96
C GLY A 43 -13.75 0.19 22.83
N VAL A 44 -14.08 1.35 22.25
CA VAL A 44 -14.75 2.46 22.95
C VAL A 44 -16.15 2.06 23.42
N VAL A 45 -16.93 1.39 22.57
CA VAL A 45 -18.25 0.86 22.96
C VAL A 45 -18.12 -0.20 24.06
N GLY A 46 -17.11 -1.06 24.00
CA GLY A 46 -16.81 -2.08 25.00
C GLY A 46 -16.44 -1.51 26.38
N ILE A 47 -15.72 -0.37 26.42
CA ILE A 47 -15.44 0.36 27.67
C ILE A 47 -16.74 0.90 28.29
N ARG A 48 -17.69 1.37 27.47
CA ARG A 48 -18.98 1.89 27.96
C ARG A 48 -19.89 0.78 28.53
N ASN A 49 -19.72 -0.47 28.10
CA ASN A 49 -20.57 -1.59 28.51
C ASN A 49 -20.03 -2.36 29.74
N ASN A 50 -19.31 -1.69 30.66
CA ASN A 50 -18.72 -2.25 31.89
C ASN A 50 -17.52 -3.21 31.73
N SER A 51 -17.09 -3.57 30.51
CA SER A 51 -15.89 -4.38 30.28
C SER A 51 -14.65 -3.53 29.96
N LYS A 52 -14.23 -2.69 30.91
CA LYS A 52 -13.04 -1.81 30.78
C LYS A 52 -11.78 -2.57 30.34
N ILE A 53 -11.62 -3.83 30.76
CA ILE A 53 -10.48 -4.69 30.42
C ILE A 53 -10.52 -5.06 28.93
N ILE A 54 -11.67 -5.55 28.44
CA ILE A 54 -11.84 -6.00 27.06
C ILE A 54 -11.81 -4.79 26.10
N GLY A 55 -12.47 -3.70 26.46
CA GLY A 55 -12.44 -2.46 25.68
C GLY A 55 -11.05 -1.82 25.62
N GLY A 56 -10.30 -1.84 26.73
CA GLY A 56 -8.91 -1.38 26.76
C GLY A 56 -8.00 -2.20 25.83
N ILE A 57 -8.11 -3.53 25.86
CA ILE A 57 -7.36 -4.42 24.97
C ILE A 57 -7.70 -4.14 23.50
N LEU A 58 -8.99 -3.99 23.17
CA LEU A 58 -9.46 -3.67 21.82
C LEU A 58 -8.92 -2.33 21.31
N ILE A 59 -8.86 -1.30 22.17
CA ILE A 59 -8.29 0.01 21.81
C ILE A 59 -6.78 -0.09 21.61
N VAL A 60 -6.05 -0.77 22.49
CA VAL A 60 -4.60 -0.93 22.37
C VAL A 60 -4.23 -1.71 21.12
N VAL A 61 -4.93 -2.81 20.84
CA VAL A 61 -4.74 -3.61 19.63
C VAL A 61 -5.11 -2.80 18.38
N GLY A 62 -6.24 -2.09 18.41
CA GLY A 62 -6.65 -1.20 17.33
C GLY A 62 -5.64 -0.07 17.07
N ALA A 63 -5.07 0.52 18.12
CA ALA A 63 -4.07 1.59 18.03
C ALA A 63 -2.72 1.09 17.48
N ILE A 64 -2.25 -0.09 17.93
CA ILE A 64 -1.05 -0.74 17.38
C ILE A 64 -1.23 -1.03 15.89
N LEU A 65 -2.38 -1.56 15.49
CA LEU A 65 -2.70 -1.82 14.09
C LEU A 65 -2.78 -0.54 13.25
N LEU A 66 -3.27 0.56 13.83
CA LEU A 66 -3.29 1.88 13.20
C LEU A 66 -1.88 2.44 12.98
N ILE A 67 -0.99 2.32 13.98
CA ILE A 67 0.41 2.74 13.87
C ILE A 67 1.14 1.94 12.79
N SER A 68 0.91 0.62 12.71
CA SER A 68 1.51 -0.23 11.68
C SER A 68 1.04 0.15 10.28
N LYS A 69 -0.21 0.62 10.12
CA LYS A 69 -0.71 1.13 8.84
C LYS A 69 -0.22 2.53 8.51
N LEU A 70 0.04 3.37 9.51
CA LEU A 70 0.68 4.67 9.34
C LEU A 70 2.12 4.53 8.85
N ALA A 71 2.86 3.53 9.36
CA ALA A 71 4.17 3.16 8.82
C ALA A 71 4.07 2.57 7.39
N GLY A 72 3.05 1.75 7.13
CA GLY A 72 2.73 1.28 5.77
C GLY A 72 2.41 2.41 4.79
N LEU A 73 1.86 3.53 5.30
CA LEU A 73 1.60 4.77 4.55
C LEU A 73 2.87 5.42 4.06
N PHE A 74 3.90 5.53 4.91
CA PHE A 74 5.22 6.00 4.51
C PHE A 74 5.86 5.09 3.47
N ALA A 75 5.76 3.77 3.65
CA ALA A 75 6.26 2.79 2.68
C ALA A 75 5.52 2.89 1.32
N LEU A 76 4.21 3.14 1.34
CA LEU A 76 3.40 3.34 0.14
C LEU A 76 3.78 4.66 -0.55
N LEU A 77 3.97 5.75 0.20
CA LEU A 77 4.47 7.02 -0.34
C LEU A 77 5.86 6.85 -0.99
N LEU A 78 6.75 6.11 -0.34
CA LEU A 78 8.08 5.78 -0.87
C LEU A 78 8.01 4.94 -2.15
N ALA A 79 7.11 3.95 -2.19
CA ALA A 79 6.89 3.12 -3.36
C ALA A 79 6.34 3.92 -4.55
N VAL A 80 5.35 4.80 -4.31
CA VAL A 80 4.84 5.73 -5.33
C VAL A 80 5.97 6.64 -5.82
N GLY A 81 6.77 7.21 -4.92
CA GLY A 81 7.92 8.05 -5.26
C GLY A 81 8.95 7.34 -6.13
N LEU A 82 9.31 6.09 -5.78
CA LEU A 82 10.23 5.26 -6.55
C LEU A 82 9.69 4.92 -7.95
N ILE A 83 8.38 4.67 -8.09
CA ILE A 83 7.77 4.39 -9.39
C ILE A 83 7.75 5.63 -10.27
N VAL A 84 7.35 6.78 -9.74
CA VAL A 84 7.37 8.06 -10.47
C VAL A 84 8.79 8.40 -10.90
N TRP A 85 9.76 8.21 -10.00
CA TRP A 85 11.17 8.46 -10.30
C TRP A 85 11.74 7.47 -11.33
N GLY A 86 11.40 6.19 -11.20
CA GLY A 86 11.79 5.14 -12.16
C GLY A 86 11.23 5.41 -13.56
N VAL A 87 9.95 5.76 -13.67
CA VAL A 87 9.32 6.11 -14.97
C VAL A 87 9.93 7.39 -15.56
N SER A 88 10.26 8.38 -14.71
CA SER A 88 10.92 9.62 -15.13
C SER A 88 12.31 9.37 -15.74
N LEU A 89 13.08 8.44 -15.16
CA LEU A 89 14.38 8.00 -15.68
C LEU A 89 14.29 7.35 -17.06
N PHE A 90 13.25 6.54 -17.30
CA PHE A 90 12.99 5.95 -18.62
C PHE A 90 12.53 7.00 -19.64
N LYS A 91 11.75 8.00 -19.23
CA LYS A 91 11.29 9.08 -20.11
C LYS A 91 12.44 10.00 -20.52
N LYS A 92 13.41 10.25 -19.65
CA LYS A 92 14.55 11.14 -19.92
C LYS A 92 15.53 10.59 -20.97
N ARG A 93 15.69 9.26 -21.08
CA ARG A 93 16.54 8.63 -22.12
C ARG A 93 15.92 8.61 -23.53
N ARG A 94 14.62 8.86 -23.68
CA ARG A 94 13.93 8.83 -24.98
C ARG A 94 14.00 10.17 -25.73
N ASN A 95 14.26 11.27 -25.02
CA ASN A 95 14.35 12.62 -25.59
C ASN A 95 15.78 13.06 -25.94
N SER A 96 16.76 12.17 -25.84
CA SER A 96 18.17 12.44 -26.14
C SER A 96 18.70 11.65 -27.34
N ILE A 97 17.80 11.28 -28.27
CA ILE A 97 18.15 10.71 -29.59
C ILE A 97 17.67 11.71 -30.64
#